data_AF-A0A8S3T940-F1
#
_entry.id   AF-A0A8S3T940-F1
#
_cell.length_a   1.000
_cell.length_b   1.000
_cell.length_c   1.000
_cell.angle_alpha   90.00
_cell.angle_beta   90.00
_cell.angle_gamma   90.00
#
_symmetry.space_group_name_H-M   'P 1'
#
loop_
_entity.id
_entity.type
_entity.pdbx_description
1 polymer ?
#
loop_
_entity_poly.entity_id
_entity_poly.type
_entity_poly.pdbx_seq_one_letter_code
_entity_poly.pdbx_strand_id
1 'polypeptide(L)'
;MGCMYLPPENTKYTSNEAFTEVEIEMIELVNKYNGQPLIVGDLNAKTKLLDDVVIPDDGLFDILDDFEDDSFVSYLYDYQNLCDSNVSLKRCSEDSSVPNNYGYKLIDFCKRNNLYIGNSRLPVNIFTTHSDDNCSSQRGHARWVPDKENRFIETLACDVTKLDEISLLLSEDSSDPKERINTVVDKVCDIFKSTASRVFKPKGRSYLSGSSNQLWFNKQCRDKRKFFHKAKNRYSFNKNKANRDEMKKCGKVYRAEMNKSFESFQHALESDMRKLSKKDSDAIEFTHFLHIRLSNTNHGLQEAYTAQLRFVLCLMKTGCIKTLYA
;
A
#
# COMPACT_ATOMS: atom_id res chain seq x y z
N MET A 1 7.92 -9.92 18.22
CA MET A 1 8.18 -9.16 16.97
C MET A 1 9.67 -9.11 16.75
N GLY A 2 10.15 -9.56 15.58
CA GLY A 2 11.57 -9.52 15.19
C GLY A 2 11.77 -8.57 14.01
N CYS A 3 12.89 -7.83 14.02
CA CYS A 3 13.30 -6.98 12.89
C CYS A 3 14.55 -7.55 12.24
N MET A 4 14.50 -7.83 10.94
CA MET A 4 15.53 -8.61 10.25
C MET A 4 16.08 -7.92 9.00
N TYR A 5 17.33 -8.20 8.70
CA TYR A 5 17.95 -7.86 7.43
C TYR A 5 18.78 -9.05 6.96
N LEU A 6 18.40 -9.63 5.81
CA LEU A 6 19.21 -10.65 5.16
C LEU A 6 20.02 -10.00 4.04
N PRO A 7 21.36 -10.12 4.02
CA PRO A 7 22.17 -9.58 2.94
C PRO A 7 21.76 -10.12 1.57
N PRO A 8 21.82 -9.32 0.48
CA PRO A 8 21.51 -9.80 -0.85
C PRO A 8 22.33 -11.03 -1.24
N GLU A 9 21.73 -11.90 -2.04
CA GLU A 9 22.45 -13.04 -2.63
C GLU A 9 23.69 -12.60 -3.38
N ASN A 10 24.70 -13.48 -3.40
CA ASN A 10 25.99 -13.25 -4.05
C ASN A 10 26.84 -12.13 -3.40
N THR A 11 26.44 -11.64 -2.23
CA THR A 11 27.32 -10.79 -1.41
C THR A 11 28.19 -11.66 -0.51
N LYS A 12 29.36 -11.14 -0.10
CA LYS A 12 30.26 -11.81 0.86
C LYS A 12 29.66 -12.04 2.26
N TYR A 13 28.47 -11.48 2.53
CA TYR A 13 27.74 -11.60 3.79
C TYR A 13 26.57 -12.59 3.70
N THR A 14 26.38 -13.24 2.56
CA THR A 14 25.32 -14.23 2.33
C THR A 14 25.61 -15.48 3.16
N SER A 15 24.63 -15.96 3.93
CA SER A 15 24.66 -17.30 4.55
C SER A 15 23.64 -18.20 3.85
N ASN A 16 24.06 -19.43 3.49
CA ASN A 16 23.13 -20.41 2.93
C ASN A 16 22.12 -20.90 3.97
N GLU A 17 22.46 -20.77 5.26
CA GLU A 17 21.68 -21.25 6.41
C GLU A 17 20.86 -20.13 7.05
N ALA A 18 20.88 -18.92 6.49
CA ALA A 18 20.20 -17.75 7.06
C ALA A 18 18.72 -18.00 7.42
N PHE A 19 17.97 -18.69 6.54
CA PHE A 19 16.56 -19.02 6.83
C PHE A 19 16.40 -20.10 7.90
N THR A 20 17.33 -21.04 7.99
CA THR A 20 17.34 -22.08 9.03
C THR A 20 17.65 -21.47 10.40
N GLU A 21 18.62 -20.57 10.48
CA GLU A 21 18.95 -19.82 11.70
C GLU A 21 17.74 -19.01 12.20
N VAL A 22 17.06 -18.33 11.27
CA VAL A 22 15.84 -17.56 11.54
C VAL A 22 14.70 -18.45 12.02
N GLU A 23 14.54 -19.63 11.42
CA GLU A 23 13.52 -20.61 11.80
C GLU A 23 13.73 -21.12 13.22
N ILE A 24 14.96 -21.46 13.58
CA ILE A 24 15.31 -21.89 14.94
C ILE A 24 15.00 -20.79 15.96
N GLU A 25 15.46 -19.56 15.71
CA GLU A 25 15.21 -18.43 16.61
C GLU A 25 13.71 -18.13 16.76
N MET A 26 12.96 -18.22 15.67
CA MET A 26 11.51 -18.02 15.69
C MET A 26 10.82 -19.08 16.56
N ILE A 27 11.16 -20.37 16.41
CA ILE A 27 10.60 -21.46 17.21
C ILE A 27 10.88 -21.23 18.70
N GLU A 28 12.12 -20.86 19.04
CA GLU A 28 12.50 -20.54 20.42
C GLU A 28 11.67 -19.38 20.99
N LEU A 29 11.46 -18.32 20.21
CA LEU A 29 10.66 -17.17 20.63
C LEU A 29 9.18 -17.52 20.81
N VAL A 30 8.60 -18.29 19.89
CA VAL A 30 7.18 -18.73 19.98
C VAL A 30 6.98 -19.58 21.22
N ASN A 31 7.86 -20.54 21.47
CA ASN A 31 7.80 -21.41 22.65
C ASN A 31 7.99 -20.63 23.95
N LYS A 32 8.86 -19.61 23.95
CA LYS A 32 9.14 -18.80 25.14
C LYS A 32 8.01 -17.87 25.52
N TYR A 33 7.35 -17.26 24.53
CA TYR A 33 6.37 -16.18 24.77
C TYR A 33 4.92 -16.58 24.50
N ASN A 34 4.66 -17.80 24.02
CA ASN A 34 3.34 -18.33 23.70
C ASN A 34 2.51 -17.37 22.83
N GLY A 35 3.07 -16.94 21.70
CA GLY A 35 2.44 -15.99 20.80
C GLY A 35 2.84 -16.18 19.34
N GLN A 36 2.10 -15.55 18.43
CA GLN A 36 2.37 -15.63 17.01
C GLN A 36 3.59 -14.78 16.62
N PRO A 37 4.51 -15.30 15.79
CA PRO A 37 5.68 -14.57 15.38
C PRO A 37 5.31 -13.50 14.34
N LEU A 38 5.84 -12.29 14.51
CA LEU A 38 5.79 -11.22 13.52
C LEU A 38 7.22 -10.84 13.14
N ILE A 39 7.59 -11.09 11.88
CA ILE A 39 8.90 -10.74 11.32
C ILE A 39 8.72 -9.56 10.37
N VAL A 40 9.48 -8.50 10.60
CA VAL A 40 9.54 -7.33 9.72
C VAL A 40 10.96 -7.11 9.26
N GLY A 41 11.18 -6.71 8.01
CA GLY A 41 12.55 -6.57 7.53
C GLY A 41 12.72 -6.51 6.04
N ASP A 42 13.97 -6.33 5.62
CA ASP A 42 14.39 -6.53 4.23
C ASP A 42 15.14 -7.86 4.14
N LEU A 43 14.42 -8.87 3.66
CA LEU A 43 14.95 -10.22 3.50
C LEU A 43 15.71 -10.40 2.18
N ASN A 44 15.76 -9.39 1.31
CA ASN A 44 16.29 -9.49 -0.06
C ASN A 44 15.75 -10.70 -0.87
N ALA A 45 14.57 -11.19 -0.49
CA ALA A 45 13.89 -12.34 -1.06
C ALA A 45 12.88 -11.87 -2.12
N LYS A 46 13.14 -12.20 -3.38
CA LYS A 46 12.25 -11.88 -4.49
C LYS A 46 11.29 -13.05 -4.67
N THR A 47 10.03 -12.87 -4.30
CA THR A 47 9.04 -13.95 -4.32
C THR A 47 8.06 -13.85 -5.50
N LYS A 48 8.03 -12.70 -6.20
CA LYS A 48 7.07 -12.41 -7.29
C LYS A 48 5.63 -12.71 -6.86
N LEU A 49 4.96 -13.69 -7.46
CA LEU A 49 3.59 -14.16 -7.17
C LEU A 49 3.56 -15.60 -6.66
N LEU A 50 4.67 -16.14 -6.16
CA LEU A 50 4.68 -17.46 -5.52
C LEU A 50 3.77 -17.46 -4.30
N ASP A 51 2.91 -18.47 -4.18
CA ASP A 51 2.03 -18.66 -3.03
C ASP A 51 2.86 -19.07 -1.81
N ASP A 52 2.57 -18.42 -0.68
CA ASP A 52 3.24 -18.54 0.62
C ASP A 52 2.44 -19.36 1.64
N VAL A 53 1.19 -19.69 1.31
CA VAL A 53 0.31 -20.54 2.09
C VAL A 53 0.09 -21.85 1.35
N VAL A 54 0.01 -22.96 2.07
CA VAL A 54 -0.47 -24.24 1.51
C VAL A 54 -2.00 -24.22 1.61
N ILE A 55 -2.70 -24.59 0.53
CA ILE A 55 -4.15 -24.69 0.55
C ILE A 55 -4.46 -26.18 0.76
N PRO A 56 -5.18 -26.56 1.83
CA PRO A 56 -5.61 -27.94 2.02
C PRO A 56 -6.59 -28.34 0.91
N ASP A 57 -6.47 -29.56 0.40
CA ASP A 57 -7.42 -30.11 -0.57
C ASP A 57 -8.80 -30.34 0.08
N ASP A 58 -9.89 -30.15 -0.68
CA ASP A 58 -11.26 -30.28 -0.17
C ASP A 58 -11.53 -31.66 0.48
N GLY A 59 -10.96 -32.73 -0.09
CA GLY A 59 -11.10 -34.09 0.44
C GLY A 59 -10.30 -34.37 1.71
N LEU A 60 -9.44 -33.44 2.14
CA LEU A 60 -8.69 -33.56 3.38
C LEU A 60 -9.58 -33.31 4.60
N PHE A 61 -10.54 -32.38 4.49
CA PHE A 61 -11.48 -32.06 5.57
C PHE A 61 -12.35 -33.26 5.96
N ASP A 62 -12.81 -34.02 4.96
CA ASP A 62 -13.64 -35.21 5.17
C ASP A 62 -12.90 -36.36 5.90
N ILE A 63 -11.56 -36.40 5.80
CA ILE A 63 -10.72 -37.42 6.43
C ILE A 63 -10.41 -37.06 7.89
N LEU A 64 -10.46 -35.77 8.23
CA LEU A 64 -9.94 -35.25 9.50
C LEU A 64 -10.93 -35.23 10.65
N ASP A 65 -12.23 -35.37 10.38
CA ASP A 65 -13.23 -35.58 11.43
C ASP A 65 -12.91 -36.84 12.29
N ASP A 66 -12.07 -37.75 11.78
CA ASP A 66 -11.66 -38.99 12.46
C ASP A 66 -10.28 -38.90 13.16
N PHE A 67 -9.52 -37.80 13.06
CA PHE A 67 -8.17 -37.68 13.64
C PHE A 67 -8.11 -36.71 14.83
N GLU A 68 -7.77 -37.22 16.02
CA GLU A 68 -7.58 -36.45 17.26
C GLU A 68 -6.23 -35.68 17.36
N ASP A 69 -5.48 -35.49 16.27
CA ASP A 69 -4.18 -34.81 16.33
C ASP A 69 -4.33 -33.27 16.34
N ASP A 70 -4.19 -32.69 17.53
CA ASP A 70 -4.27 -31.25 17.80
C ASP A 70 -3.37 -30.38 16.89
N SER A 71 -2.24 -30.93 16.41
CA SER A 71 -1.29 -30.16 15.59
C SER A 71 -1.83 -29.90 14.18
N PHE A 72 -2.52 -30.88 13.60
CA PHE A 72 -3.12 -30.78 12.26
C PHE A 72 -4.37 -29.91 12.29
N VAL A 73 -5.15 -30.05 13.36
CA VAL A 73 -6.35 -29.25 13.60
C VAL A 73 -6.00 -27.76 13.73
N SER A 74 -4.91 -27.42 14.43
CA SER A 74 -4.43 -26.03 14.55
C SER A 74 -4.09 -25.39 13.19
N TYR A 75 -3.49 -26.15 12.27
CA TYR A 75 -3.18 -25.67 10.92
C TYR A 75 -4.43 -25.25 10.14
N LEU A 76 -5.48 -26.08 10.19
CA LEU A 76 -6.74 -25.79 9.51
C LEU A 76 -7.47 -24.61 10.15
N TYR A 77 -7.42 -24.49 11.49
CA TYR A 77 -7.97 -23.33 12.18
C TYR A 77 -7.27 -22.04 11.75
N ASP A 78 -5.94 -22.03 11.59
CA ASP A 78 -5.21 -20.85 11.11
C ASP A 78 -5.62 -20.48 9.67
N TYR A 79 -5.78 -21.47 8.79
CA TYR A 79 -6.27 -21.25 7.42
C TYR A 79 -7.70 -20.68 7.40
N GLN A 80 -8.60 -21.28 8.20
CA GLN A 80 -9.99 -20.81 8.32
C GLN A 80 -10.05 -19.40 8.89
N ASN A 81 -9.25 -19.10 9.92
CA ASN A 81 -9.14 -17.76 10.51
C ASN A 81 -8.69 -16.71 9.47
N LEU A 82 -7.77 -17.06 8.57
CA LEU A 82 -7.34 -16.18 7.47
C LEU A 82 -8.49 -15.93 6.47
N CYS A 83 -9.24 -16.98 6.13
CA CYS A 83 -10.42 -16.88 5.26
C CYS A 83 -11.50 -15.98 5.87
N ASP A 84 -11.83 -16.21 7.14
CA ASP A 84 -12.84 -15.45 7.89
C ASP A 84 -12.42 -13.98 8.07
N SER A 85 -11.11 -13.72 8.13
CA SER A 85 -10.54 -12.37 8.23
C SER A 85 -10.59 -11.56 6.92
N ASN A 86 -11.16 -12.10 5.84
CA ASN A 86 -11.14 -11.50 4.50
C ASN A 86 -9.73 -11.14 4.00
N VAL A 87 -8.71 -11.85 4.46
CA VAL A 87 -7.35 -11.68 3.96
C VAL A 87 -7.25 -12.40 2.62
N SER A 88 -6.85 -11.69 1.57
CA SER A 88 -6.59 -12.32 0.27
C SER A 88 -5.41 -13.28 0.39
N LEU A 89 -5.68 -14.58 0.37
CA LEU A 89 -4.66 -15.63 0.35
C LEU A 89 -3.85 -15.60 -0.95
N LYS A 90 -4.40 -15.01 -2.01
CA LYS A 90 -3.67 -14.79 -3.25
C LYS A 90 -2.70 -13.62 -3.10
N ARG A 91 -1.42 -13.89 -3.35
CA ARG A 91 -0.37 -12.88 -3.26
C ARG A 91 -0.51 -11.80 -4.33
N CYS A 92 -0.39 -10.55 -3.88
CA CYS A 92 -0.33 -9.37 -4.72
C CYS A 92 1.01 -8.66 -4.53
N SER A 93 1.94 -8.85 -5.47
CA SER A 93 3.27 -8.22 -5.45
C SER A 93 3.48 -7.32 -6.66
N GLU A 94 4.01 -6.12 -6.44
CA GLU A 94 4.52 -5.27 -7.51
C GLU A 94 5.91 -5.70 -8.02
N ASP A 95 6.59 -6.62 -7.31
CA ASP A 95 7.88 -7.12 -7.75
C ASP A 95 7.71 -8.02 -8.97
N SER A 96 8.03 -7.46 -10.14
CA SER A 96 8.04 -8.18 -11.41
C SER A 96 9.30 -9.01 -11.62
N SER A 97 10.27 -8.97 -10.70
CA SER A 97 11.52 -9.71 -10.82
C SER A 97 11.26 -11.22 -10.81
N VAL A 98 12.15 -11.96 -11.49
CA VAL A 98 12.19 -13.42 -11.37
C VAL A 98 12.53 -13.78 -9.92
N PRO A 99 11.84 -14.76 -9.30
CA PRO A 99 12.17 -15.20 -7.96
C PRO A 99 13.62 -15.67 -7.85
N ASN A 100 14.27 -15.31 -6.74
CA ASN A 100 15.63 -15.75 -6.42
C ASN A 100 15.64 -16.89 -5.39
N ASN A 101 16.80 -17.44 -5.07
CA ASN A 101 16.94 -18.57 -4.13
C ASN A 101 16.37 -18.24 -2.74
N TYR A 102 16.60 -17.03 -2.24
CA TYR A 102 16.03 -16.50 -1.00
C TYR A 102 14.51 -16.34 -1.12
N GLY A 103 14.00 -15.99 -2.30
CA GLY A 103 12.59 -16.00 -2.61
C GLY A 103 11.96 -17.38 -2.39
N TYR A 104 12.54 -18.42 -2.99
CA TYR A 104 12.07 -19.79 -2.79
C TYR A 104 12.19 -20.23 -1.32
N LYS A 105 13.33 -19.96 -0.68
CA LYS A 105 13.53 -20.28 0.74
C LYS A 105 12.53 -19.58 1.66
N LEU A 106 12.20 -18.32 1.39
CA LEU A 106 11.19 -17.57 2.14
C LEU A 106 9.80 -18.20 1.96
N ILE A 107 9.44 -18.59 0.74
CA ILE A 107 8.16 -19.28 0.50
C ILE A 107 8.09 -20.61 1.25
N ASP A 108 9.15 -21.42 1.18
CA ASP A 108 9.20 -22.69 1.90
C ASP A 108 9.20 -22.49 3.42
N PHE A 109 9.89 -21.46 3.91
CA PHE A 109 9.87 -21.05 5.31
C PHE A 109 8.45 -20.66 5.76
N CYS A 110 7.73 -19.86 4.97
CA CYS A 110 6.36 -19.47 5.26
C CYS A 110 5.41 -20.67 5.30
N LYS A 111 5.48 -21.54 4.29
CA LYS A 111 4.64 -22.74 4.20
C LYS A 111 4.84 -23.72 5.35
N ARG A 112 6.10 -23.95 5.75
CA ARG A 112 6.44 -24.89 6.83
C ARG A 112 6.02 -24.38 8.22
N ASN A 113 5.87 -23.07 8.38
CA ASN A 113 5.63 -22.43 9.67
C ASN A 113 4.27 -21.71 9.73
N ASN A 114 3.36 -21.96 8.79
CA ASN A 114 2.03 -21.33 8.68
C ASN A 114 2.09 -19.80 8.71
N LEU A 115 3.10 -19.21 8.08
CA LEU A 115 3.27 -17.76 8.03
C LEU A 115 2.72 -17.21 6.71
N TYR A 116 2.14 -16.02 6.79
CA TYR A 116 1.63 -15.28 5.65
C TYR A 116 2.42 -13.99 5.43
N ILE A 117 2.80 -13.70 4.18
CA ILE A 117 3.48 -12.48 3.77
C ILE A 117 2.44 -11.39 3.54
N GLY A 118 2.17 -10.60 4.58
CA GLY A 118 1.19 -9.51 4.51
C GLY A 118 1.57 -8.30 3.64
N ASN A 119 2.81 -8.20 3.14
CA ASN A 119 3.31 -6.98 2.50
C ASN A 119 4.41 -7.25 1.46
N SER A 120 4.06 -7.73 0.26
CA SER A 120 4.98 -7.60 -0.88
C SER A 120 4.85 -6.22 -1.50
N ARG A 121 5.67 -5.24 -1.08
CA ARG A 121 5.78 -3.88 -1.66
C ARG A 121 4.43 -3.33 -2.13
N LEU A 122 3.47 -3.21 -1.21
CA LEU A 122 2.13 -2.76 -1.58
C LEU A 122 2.20 -1.33 -2.15
N PRO A 123 1.46 -1.01 -3.23
CA PRO A 123 1.06 0.36 -3.45
C PRO A 123 0.23 0.77 -2.24
N VAL A 124 0.46 2.00 -1.77
CA VAL A 124 -0.02 2.66 -0.53
C VAL A 124 -1.53 2.53 -0.19
N ASN A 125 -2.36 1.76 -0.90
CA ASN A 125 -3.82 1.77 -0.79
C ASN A 125 -4.54 0.40 -0.62
N ILE A 126 -3.87 -0.71 -0.26
CA ILE A 126 -4.53 -2.05 -0.22
C ILE A 126 -4.66 -2.65 1.19
N PHE A 127 -5.17 -1.87 2.16
CA PHE A 127 -5.75 -2.47 3.38
C PHE A 127 -7.29 -2.50 3.33
N THR A 128 -7.89 -2.28 2.16
CA THR A 128 -9.33 -2.50 1.96
C THR A 128 -9.54 -3.88 1.38
N THR A 129 -9.99 -4.79 2.25
CA THR A 129 -10.49 -6.12 1.94
C THR A 129 -11.65 -6.05 0.94
N HIS A 130 -11.56 -6.85 -0.12
CA HIS A 130 -12.53 -7.84 -0.58
C HIS A 130 -12.11 -8.32 -1.97
N SER A 131 -12.16 -9.64 -2.07
CA SER A 131 -11.91 -10.50 -3.22
C SER A 131 -12.66 -10.03 -4.46
N ASP A 132 -11.89 -9.74 -5.51
CA ASP A 132 -12.33 -9.99 -6.88
C ASP A 132 -11.09 -10.30 -7.70
N ASP A 133 -11.02 -11.55 -8.16
CA ASP A 133 -10.08 -12.03 -9.15
C ASP A 133 -10.34 -11.33 -10.50
N ASN A 134 -9.80 -10.12 -10.66
CA ASN A 134 -9.51 -9.60 -11.98
C ASN A 134 -8.42 -8.53 -11.96
N CYS A 135 -7.19 -9.02 -12.07
CA CYS A 135 -6.02 -8.22 -12.38
C CYS A 135 -6.09 -7.75 -13.85
N SER A 136 -6.83 -6.68 -14.11
CA SER A 136 -6.55 -5.77 -15.24
C SER A 136 -7.17 -4.38 -15.02
N SER A 137 -6.34 -3.46 -14.51
CA SER A 137 -6.19 -2.08 -15.00
C SER A 137 -7.42 -1.25 -15.45
N GLN A 138 -8.59 -1.36 -14.81
CA GLN A 138 -9.64 -0.36 -14.98
C GLN A 138 -9.43 0.83 -14.03
N ARG A 139 -9.06 1.97 -14.61
CA ARG A 139 -8.87 3.24 -13.89
C ARG A 139 -10.21 3.78 -13.39
N GLY A 140 -10.33 3.90 -12.06
CA GLY A 140 -11.04 5.01 -11.42
C GLY A 140 -12.58 4.97 -11.38
N HIS A 141 -13.22 3.83 -11.60
CA HIS A 141 -14.63 3.69 -11.24
C HIS A 141 -14.75 3.55 -9.72
N ALA A 142 -15.66 4.33 -9.12
CA ALA A 142 -15.98 4.17 -7.71
C ALA A 142 -16.56 2.77 -7.52
N ARG A 143 -15.89 1.93 -6.71
CA ARG A 143 -16.41 0.61 -6.34
C ARG A 143 -17.69 0.77 -5.52
N TRP A 144 -18.61 -0.18 -5.66
CA TRP A 144 -19.79 -0.28 -4.79
C TRP A 144 -19.32 -0.43 -3.34
N VAL A 145 -20.03 0.21 -2.41
CA VAL A 145 -19.75 0.15 -0.97
C VAL A 145 -21.07 -0.19 -0.28
N PRO A 146 -21.19 -1.34 0.42
CA PRO A 146 -22.43 -1.79 1.05
C PRO A 146 -23.07 -0.72 1.95
N ASP A 147 -22.28 0.03 2.71
CA ASP A 147 -22.76 1.12 3.58
C ASP A 147 -23.51 2.25 2.86
N LYS A 148 -23.40 2.32 1.53
CA LYS A 148 -24.07 3.33 0.71
C LYS A 148 -25.33 2.82 0.01
N GLU A 149 -25.69 1.55 0.20
CA GLU A 149 -26.84 0.92 -0.44
C GLU A 149 -28.15 1.64 -0.11
N ASN A 150 -28.45 1.82 1.19
CA ASN A 150 -29.68 2.52 1.61
C ASN A 150 -29.75 3.94 1.03
N ARG A 151 -28.63 4.67 1.05
CA ARG A 151 -28.56 6.01 0.47
C ARG A 151 -28.78 5.99 -1.05
N PHE A 152 -28.31 4.96 -1.74
CA PHE A 152 -28.55 4.79 -3.18
C PHE A 152 -30.03 4.57 -3.46
N ILE A 153 -30.68 3.68 -2.69
CA ILE A 153 -32.12 3.39 -2.79
C ILE A 153 -32.94 4.66 -2.51
N GLU A 154 -32.65 5.40 -1.43
CA GLU A 154 -33.31 6.66 -1.11
C GLU A 154 -33.13 7.70 -2.23
N THR A 155 -31.94 7.79 -2.81
CA THR A 155 -31.64 8.74 -3.89
C THR A 155 -32.30 8.33 -5.21
N LEU A 156 -32.53 7.03 -5.43
CA LEU A 156 -33.28 6.49 -6.56
C LEU A 156 -34.78 6.77 -6.39
N ALA A 157 -35.31 6.64 -5.17
CA ALA A 157 -36.69 6.96 -4.86
C ALA A 157 -37.05 8.45 -5.09
N CYS A 158 -36.06 9.35 -5.02
CA CYS A 158 -36.26 10.75 -5.41
C CYS A 158 -36.48 10.96 -6.92
N ASP A 159 -36.20 9.96 -7.77
CA ASP A 159 -36.37 10.02 -9.22
C ASP A 159 -37.65 9.28 -9.70
N VAL A 160 -38.62 9.02 -8.82
CA VAL A 160 -39.87 8.30 -9.14
C VAL A 160 -40.60 8.86 -10.36
N THR A 161 -40.66 10.18 -10.53
CA THR A 161 -41.32 10.78 -11.70
C THR A 161 -40.70 10.37 -13.03
N LYS A 162 -39.38 10.11 -13.06
CA LYS A 162 -38.70 9.63 -14.28
C LYS A 162 -39.00 8.15 -14.54
N LEU A 163 -39.25 7.36 -13.49
CA LEU A 163 -39.69 5.98 -13.62
C LEU A 163 -41.13 5.92 -14.14
N ASP A 164 -42.00 6.83 -13.71
CA ASP A 164 -43.36 6.95 -14.23
C ASP A 164 -43.36 7.30 -15.73
N GLU A 165 -42.49 8.22 -16.18
CA GLU A 165 -42.31 8.51 -17.60
C GLU A 165 -41.87 7.28 -18.41
N ILE A 166 -40.99 6.45 -17.85
CA ILE A 166 -40.56 5.21 -18.51
C ILE A 166 -41.71 4.21 -18.57
N SER A 167 -42.51 4.11 -17.50
CA SER A 167 -43.69 3.24 -17.45
C SER A 167 -44.74 3.67 -18.49
N LEU A 168 -44.95 4.97 -18.66
CA LEU A 168 -45.83 5.51 -19.69
C LEU A 168 -45.32 5.18 -21.10
N LEU A 169 -44.02 5.40 -21.37
CA LEU A 169 -43.39 5.05 -22.65
C LEU A 169 -43.50 3.57 -22.99
N LEU A 170 -43.47 2.69 -22.00
CA LEU A 170 -43.65 1.24 -22.20
C LEU A 170 -45.11 0.88 -22.52
N SER A 171 -46.07 1.72 -22.11
CA SER A 171 -47.51 1.48 -22.27
C SER A 171 -48.07 2.05 -23.58
N GLU A 172 -47.36 2.97 -24.23
CA GLU A 172 -47.77 3.57 -25.51
C GLU A 172 -47.49 2.62 -26.68
N ASP A 173 -48.49 2.34 -27.52
CA ASP A 173 -48.31 1.58 -28.75
C ASP A 173 -47.46 2.37 -29.76
N SER A 174 -46.30 1.82 -30.12
CA SER A 174 -45.35 2.42 -31.08
C SER A 174 -45.31 1.61 -32.37
N SER A 175 -45.23 2.30 -33.50
CA SER A 175 -44.98 1.69 -34.81
C SER A 175 -43.57 1.10 -34.95
N ASP A 176 -42.62 1.51 -34.11
CA ASP A 176 -41.27 0.93 -34.02
C ASP A 176 -40.94 0.51 -32.57
N PRO A 177 -41.14 -0.77 -32.22
CA PRO A 177 -40.83 -1.30 -30.90
C PRO A 177 -39.34 -1.24 -30.54
N LYS A 178 -38.43 -1.27 -31.51
CA LYS A 178 -36.99 -1.35 -31.28
C LYS A 178 -36.43 0.01 -30.85
N GLU A 179 -36.82 1.07 -31.54
CA GLU A 179 -36.45 2.44 -31.18
C GLU A 179 -36.97 2.80 -29.77
N ARG A 180 -38.19 2.37 -29.46
CA ARG A 180 -38.80 2.53 -28.13
C ARG A 180 -37.99 1.82 -27.04
N ILE A 181 -37.60 0.57 -27.24
CA ILE A 181 -36.79 -0.18 -26.26
C ILE A 181 -35.45 0.50 -26.02
N ASN A 182 -34.75 0.95 -27.08
CA ASN A 182 -33.48 1.67 -26.93
C ASN A 182 -33.66 2.95 -26.11
N THR A 183 -34.72 3.72 -26.41
CA THR A 183 -35.05 4.95 -25.66
C THR A 183 -35.31 4.67 -24.18
N VAL A 184 -36.02 3.58 -23.87
CA VAL A 184 -36.26 3.15 -22.49
C VAL A 184 -34.95 2.77 -21.80
N VAL A 185 -34.10 1.98 -22.45
CA VAL A 185 -32.80 1.55 -21.89
C VAL A 185 -31.90 2.74 -21.61
N ASP A 186 -31.82 3.72 -22.52
CA ASP A 186 -31.02 4.93 -22.33
C ASP A 186 -31.54 5.75 -21.14
N LYS A 187 -32.85 5.95 -21.04
CA LYS A 187 -33.47 6.65 -19.90
C LYS A 187 -33.19 5.94 -18.57
N VAL A 188 -33.32 4.62 -18.52
CA VAL A 188 -32.99 3.82 -17.33
C VAL A 188 -31.50 4.00 -16.98
N CYS A 189 -30.60 3.87 -17.95
CA CYS A 189 -29.17 4.05 -17.74
C CYS A 189 -28.84 5.44 -17.19
N ASP A 190 -29.51 6.49 -17.67
CA ASP A 190 -29.30 7.86 -17.20
C ASP A 190 -29.82 8.08 -15.77
N ILE A 191 -30.91 7.42 -15.37
CA ILE A 191 -31.36 7.39 -13.97
C ILE A 191 -30.29 6.74 -13.09
N PHE A 192 -29.76 5.57 -13.47
CA PHE A 192 -28.71 4.89 -12.70
C PHE A 192 -27.42 5.72 -12.64
N LYS A 193 -26.95 6.29 -13.76
CA LYS A 193 -25.76 7.14 -13.80
C LYS A 193 -25.93 8.39 -12.94
N SER A 194 -27.08 9.07 -13.04
CA SER A 194 -27.36 10.27 -12.24
C SER A 194 -27.44 9.94 -10.76
N THR A 195 -28.15 8.88 -10.38
CA THR A 195 -28.23 8.38 -9.00
C THR A 195 -26.85 8.03 -8.45
N ALA A 196 -26.07 7.24 -9.19
CA ALA A 196 -24.70 6.89 -8.84
C ALA A 196 -23.81 8.13 -8.69
N SER A 197 -23.94 9.11 -9.58
CA SER A 197 -23.17 10.36 -9.49
C SER A 197 -23.51 11.18 -8.24
N ARG A 198 -24.75 11.12 -7.74
CA ARG A 198 -25.19 11.82 -6.52
C ARG A 198 -24.71 11.12 -5.25
N VAL A 199 -24.73 9.79 -5.24
CA VAL A 199 -24.41 8.94 -4.07
C VAL A 199 -22.90 8.72 -3.96
N PHE A 200 -22.28 8.37 -5.07
CA PHE A 200 -20.86 8.05 -5.18
C PHE A 200 -20.03 9.23 -5.68
N LYS A 201 -20.56 10.48 -5.58
CA LYS A 201 -19.89 11.72 -6.00
C LYS A 201 -18.38 11.52 -5.85
N PRO A 202 -17.63 11.38 -6.97
CA PRO A 202 -16.20 11.17 -6.87
C PRO A 202 -15.72 12.36 -6.07
N LYS A 203 -15.25 12.15 -4.83
CA LYS A 203 -14.93 13.22 -3.87
C LYS A 203 -14.23 14.31 -4.65
N GLY A 204 -14.94 15.40 -4.96
CA GLY A 204 -14.68 16.18 -6.17
C GLY A 204 -13.24 16.62 -6.17
N ARG A 205 -12.37 15.92 -6.91
CA ARG A 205 -10.92 15.77 -6.63
C ARG A 205 -10.51 16.71 -5.50
N SER A 206 -10.85 16.38 -4.24
CA SER A 206 -10.12 17.01 -3.17
C SER A 206 -8.72 16.62 -3.53
N TYR A 207 -7.84 17.60 -3.76
CA TYR A 207 -6.44 17.34 -3.97
C TYR A 207 -5.93 16.68 -2.69
N LEU A 208 -6.26 15.41 -2.48
CA LEU A 208 -5.51 14.44 -1.74
C LEU A 208 -4.29 14.25 -2.63
N SER A 209 -3.45 15.29 -2.63
CA SER A 209 -2.04 15.14 -2.79
C SER A 209 -1.60 14.22 -1.66
N GLY A 210 -1.77 12.92 -1.89
CA GLY A 210 -0.97 11.89 -1.25
C GLY A 210 0.49 11.93 -1.72
N SER A 211 0.98 13.07 -2.22
CA SER A 211 2.36 13.40 -1.86
C SER A 211 2.27 13.74 -0.38
N SER A 212 2.72 12.81 0.45
CA SER A 212 3.29 13.10 1.76
C SER A 212 3.53 14.61 1.92
N ASN A 213 2.93 15.24 2.93
CA ASN A 213 3.30 16.59 3.38
C ASN A 213 4.76 16.55 3.85
N GLN A 214 5.68 16.34 2.91
CA GLN A 214 7.10 16.45 3.09
C GLN A 214 7.30 17.90 3.46
N LEU A 215 7.77 18.11 4.69
CA LEU A 215 7.95 19.46 5.27
C LEU A 215 8.87 20.32 4.40
N TRP A 216 9.79 19.69 3.67
CA TRP A 216 10.67 20.35 2.71
C TRP A 216 10.02 20.68 1.36
N PHE A 217 8.88 20.06 1.00
CA PHE A 217 8.20 20.30 -0.28
C PHE A 217 7.25 21.49 -0.19
N ASN A 218 7.81 22.69 -0.31
CA ASN A 218 7.11 23.96 -0.13
C ASN A 218 6.32 24.42 -1.37
N LYS A 219 5.72 25.62 -1.30
CA LYS A 219 4.93 26.23 -2.39
C LYS A 219 5.76 26.41 -3.67
N GLN A 220 7.04 26.79 -3.55
CA GLN A 220 7.92 26.99 -4.71
C GLN A 220 8.15 25.67 -5.46
N CYS A 221 8.39 24.56 -4.74
CA CYS A 221 8.48 23.23 -5.34
C CYS A 221 7.19 22.87 -6.09
N ARG A 222 6.02 23.13 -5.50
CA ARG A 222 4.71 22.89 -6.14
C ARG A 222 4.55 23.69 -7.43
N ASP A 223 4.92 24.96 -7.41
CA ASP A 223 4.82 25.83 -8.58
C ASP A 223 5.74 25.35 -9.71
N LYS A 224 7.02 25.04 -9.41
CA LYS A 224 7.96 24.50 -10.41
C LYS A 224 7.50 23.14 -10.97
N ARG A 225 6.95 22.26 -10.13
CA ARG A 225 6.34 20.99 -10.55
C ARG A 225 5.19 21.25 -11.53
N LYS A 226 4.29 22.19 -11.23
CA LYS A 226 3.17 22.57 -12.11
C LYS A 226 3.67 23.06 -13.47
N PHE A 227 4.71 23.90 -13.52
CA PHE A 227 5.32 24.34 -14.78
C PHE A 227 5.91 23.18 -15.59
N PHE A 228 6.66 22.28 -14.93
CA PHE A 228 7.22 21.10 -15.59
C PHE A 228 6.14 20.19 -16.19
N HIS A 229 5.07 19.90 -15.46
CA HIS A 229 3.98 19.07 -15.98
C HIS A 229 3.22 19.75 -17.14
N LYS A 230 3.03 21.08 -17.09
CA LYS A 230 2.47 21.81 -18.24
C LYS A 230 3.34 21.65 -19.49
N ALA A 231 4.66 21.83 -19.37
CA ALA A 231 5.59 21.64 -20.49
C ALA A 231 5.62 20.18 -20.97
N LYS A 232 5.59 19.20 -20.06
CA LYS A 232 5.50 17.76 -20.39
C LYS A 232 4.23 17.44 -21.19
N ASN A 233 3.09 17.99 -20.79
CA ASN A 233 1.83 17.80 -21.50
C ASN A 233 1.86 18.44 -22.90
N ARG A 234 2.43 19.64 -23.04
CA ARG A 234 2.64 20.28 -24.36
C ARG A 234 3.49 19.41 -25.29
N TYR A 235 4.60 18.87 -24.79
CA TYR A 235 5.44 17.95 -25.56
C TYR A 235 4.71 16.64 -25.92
N SER A 236 3.91 16.10 -25.00
CA SER A 236 3.11 14.90 -25.25
C SER A 236 2.07 15.12 -26.35
N PHE A 237 1.47 16.30 -26.41
CA PHE A 237 0.47 16.67 -27.42
C PHE A 237 1.11 17.00 -28.78
N ASN A 238 2.24 17.71 -28.79
CA ASN A 238 2.97 18.08 -30.00
C ASN A 238 4.47 17.82 -29.83
N LYS A 239 4.94 16.70 -30.39
CA LYS A 239 6.32 16.22 -30.27
C LYS A 239 7.25 16.95 -31.23
N ASN A 240 7.67 18.16 -30.87
CA ASN A 240 8.66 18.92 -31.63
C ASN A 240 9.89 19.30 -30.77
N LYS A 241 10.95 19.77 -31.42
CA LYS A 241 12.24 20.10 -30.77
C LYS A 241 12.07 21.22 -29.73
N ALA A 242 11.33 22.28 -30.06
CA ALA A 242 11.10 23.40 -29.14
C ALA A 242 10.39 22.96 -27.84
N ASN A 243 9.32 22.16 -27.95
CA ASN A 243 8.59 21.63 -26.81
C ASN A 243 9.44 20.66 -25.96
N ARG A 244 10.30 19.86 -26.61
CA ARG A 244 11.25 18.97 -25.93
C ARG A 244 12.26 19.77 -25.11
N ASP A 245 12.80 20.84 -25.69
CA ASP A 245 13.80 21.70 -25.04
C ASP A 245 13.18 22.49 -23.89
N GLU A 246 11.95 22.98 -24.06
CA GLU A 246 11.17 23.61 -22.99
C GLU A 246 10.93 22.64 -21.82
N MET A 247 10.45 21.43 -22.11
CA MET A 247 10.23 20.39 -21.08
C MET A 247 11.52 20.08 -20.32
N LYS A 248 12.66 19.94 -21.03
CA LYS A 248 13.98 19.71 -20.40
C LYS A 248 14.39 20.89 -19.51
N LYS A 249 14.23 22.12 -19.98
CA LYS A 249 14.53 23.35 -19.21
C LYS A 249 13.70 23.40 -17.92
N CYS A 250 12.38 23.24 -18.02
CA CYS A 250 11.51 23.19 -16.84
C CYS A 250 11.86 22.05 -15.89
N GLY A 251 12.26 20.89 -16.41
CA GLY A 251 12.69 19.75 -15.61
C GLY A 251 13.97 20.02 -14.80
N LYS A 252 14.96 20.72 -15.39
CA LYS A 252 16.17 21.16 -14.67
C LYS A 252 15.83 22.13 -13.55
N VAL A 253 15.01 23.15 -13.85
CA VAL A 253 14.58 24.16 -12.86
C VAL A 253 13.81 23.50 -11.70
N TYR A 254 12.92 22.55 -12.00
CA TYR A 254 12.18 21.83 -10.97
C TYR A 254 13.10 21.04 -10.03
N ARG A 255 14.04 20.26 -10.58
CA ARG A 255 15.00 19.49 -9.76
C ARG A 255 15.89 20.40 -8.90
N ALA A 256 16.38 21.51 -9.45
CA ALA A 256 17.18 22.47 -8.70
C ALA A 256 16.41 23.05 -7.50
N GLU A 257 15.13 23.40 -7.69
CA GLU A 257 14.29 23.91 -6.60
C GLU A 257 14.00 22.85 -5.53
N MET A 258 13.80 21.59 -5.91
CA MET A 258 13.62 20.51 -4.95
C MET A 258 14.88 20.33 -4.09
N ASN A 259 16.05 20.23 -4.73
CA ASN A 259 17.32 20.05 -4.02
C ASN A 259 17.57 21.21 -3.05
N LYS A 260 17.41 22.45 -3.51
CA LYS A 260 17.54 23.64 -2.68
C LYS A 260 16.62 23.61 -1.46
N SER A 261 15.35 23.23 -1.66
CA SER A 261 14.37 23.19 -0.57
C SER A 261 14.66 22.05 0.42
N PHE A 262 15.18 20.92 -0.07
CA PHE A 262 15.62 19.80 0.75
C PHE A 262 16.87 20.13 1.57
N GLU A 263 17.90 20.70 0.96
CA GLU A 263 19.12 21.16 1.64
C GLU A 263 18.81 22.19 2.73
N SER A 264 17.92 23.15 2.41
CA SER A 264 17.47 24.15 3.38
C SER A 264 16.77 23.50 4.59
N PHE A 265 15.97 22.46 4.35
CA PHE A 265 15.32 21.70 5.41
C PHE A 265 16.32 20.89 6.24
N GLN A 266 17.32 20.26 5.61
CA GLN A 266 18.38 19.54 6.32
C GLN A 266 19.17 20.48 7.23
N HIS A 267 19.58 21.65 6.74
CA HIS A 267 20.29 22.63 7.55
C HIS A 267 19.45 23.16 8.72
N ALA A 268 18.14 23.38 8.51
CA ALA A 268 17.24 23.75 9.59
C ALA A 268 17.17 22.66 10.67
N LEU A 269 17.04 21.39 10.25
CA LEU A 269 17.02 20.24 11.14
C LEU A 269 18.33 20.10 11.93
N GLU A 270 19.48 20.22 11.26
CA GLU A 270 20.80 20.20 11.91
C GLU A 270 20.96 21.32 12.92
N SER A 271 20.50 22.53 12.59
CA SER A 271 20.53 23.68 13.51
C SER A 271 19.71 23.41 14.76
N ASP A 272 18.50 22.84 14.61
CA ASP A 272 17.63 22.53 15.73
C ASP A 272 18.17 21.39 16.58
N MET A 273 18.78 20.36 15.97
CA MET A 273 19.48 19.31 16.70
C MET A 273 20.65 19.87 17.53
N ARG A 274 21.45 20.79 16.97
CA ARG A 274 22.54 21.47 17.71
C ARG A 274 22.01 22.30 18.88
N LYS A 275 20.85 22.93 18.75
CA LYS A 275 20.22 23.68 19.86
C LYS A 275 19.73 22.76 20.97
N LEU A 276 19.18 21.59 20.63
CA LEU A 276 18.71 20.60 21.60
C LEU A 276 19.88 19.96 22.35
N SER A 277 20.93 19.57 21.64
CA SER A 277 22.17 19.02 22.23
C SER A 277 22.82 19.96 23.26
N LYS A 278 22.68 21.28 23.11
CA LYS A 278 23.21 22.24 24.10
C LYS A 278 22.39 22.33 25.39
N LYS A 279 21.15 21.85 25.40
CA LYS A 279 20.24 21.96 26.54
C LYS A 279 20.22 20.71 27.42
N ASP A 280 20.63 19.56 26.89
CA ASP A 280 20.51 18.27 27.58
C ASP A 280 21.70 17.37 27.21
N SER A 281 22.51 16.97 28.19
CA SER A 281 23.76 16.20 27.94
C SER A 281 23.47 14.82 27.38
N ASP A 282 22.33 14.23 27.74
CA ASP A 282 21.95 12.87 27.33
C ASP A 282 21.43 12.85 25.88
N ALA A 283 20.97 13.99 25.36
CA ALA A 283 20.59 14.14 23.96
C ALA A 283 21.81 14.14 23.00
N ILE A 284 23.03 14.38 23.52
CA ILE A 284 24.27 14.50 22.74
C ILE A 284 24.70 13.14 22.18
N GLU A 285 24.62 12.08 22.99
CA GLU A 285 25.02 10.73 22.60
C GLU A 285 24.10 10.17 21.50
N PHE A 286 22.80 10.44 21.62
CA PHE A 286 21.80 10.01 20.65
C PHE A 286 21.85 10.82 19.33
N THR A 287 22.11 12.13 19.40
CA THR A 287 22.28 12.95 18.19
C THR A 287 23.54 12.59 17.40
N HIS A 288 24.62 12.20 18.10
CA HIS A 288 25.85 11.70 17.47
C HIS A 288 25.63 10.36 16.75
N PHE A 289 24.90 9.41 17.36
CA PHE A 289 24.54 8.12 16.75
C PHE A 289 23.70 8.29 15.47
N LEU A 290 22.74 9.21 15.47
CA LEU A 290 21.88 9.50 14.31
C LEU A 290 22.64 10.16 13.15
N HIS A 291 23.58 11.06 13.45
CA HIS A 291 24.36 11.75 12.42
C HIS A 291 25.25 10.77 11.63
N ILE A 292 25.90 9.84 12.32
CA ILE A 292 26.74 8.77 11.72
C ILE A 292 25.91 7.85 10.80
N ARG A 293 24.64 7.58 11.12
CA ARG A 293 23.78 6.73 10.28
C ARG A 293 23.19 7.46 9.07
N LEU A 294 22.82 8.73 9.23
CA LEU A 294 22.25 9.53 8.13
C LEU A 294 23.28 9.90 7.06
N SER A 295 24.55 10.10 7.42
CA SER A 295 25.62 10.39 6.47
C SER A 295 26.01 9.20 5.59
N ASN A 296 25.61 7.98 5.95
CA ASN A 296 26.03 6.73 5.31
C ASN A 296 24.97 6.04 4.44
N THR A 297 23.81 6.66 4.19
CA THR A 297 22.70 6.01 3.47
C THR A 297 22.31 6.70 2.16
N ASN A 298 22.11 5.89 1.10
CA ASN A 298 21.67 6.34 -0.23
C ASN A 298 20.24 6.91 -0.19
N HIS A 299 19.95 7.89 -1.07
CA HIS A 299 18.70 8.67 -1.13
C HIS A 299 17.38 7.87 -1.08
N GLY A 300 17.34 6.62 -1.53
CA GLY A 300 16.12 5.79 -1.50
C GLY A 300 15.73 5.26 -0.12
N LEU A 301 16.67 5.15 0.83
CA LEU A 301 16.44 4.66 2.20
C LEU A 301 15.99 5.76 3.17
N GLN A 302 16.08 7.03 2.78
CA GLN A 302 15.84 8.17 3.66
C GLN A 302 14.38 8.28 4.14
N GLU A 303 13.38 7.81 3.38
CA GLU A 303 11.97 7.87 3.82
C GLU A 303 11.65 6.86 4.93
N ALA A 304 12.19 5.64 4.87
CA ALA A 304 12.04 4.63 5.92
C ALA A 304 12.74 5.07 7.22
N TYR A 305 13.95 5.65 7.11
CA TYR A 305 14.64 6.21 8.27
C TYR A 305 13.94 7.44 8.85
N THR A 306 13.31 8.28 8.02
CA THR A 306 12.52 9.42 8.49
C THR A 306 11.28 8.97 9.27
N ALA A 307 10.64 7.87 8.85
CA ALA A 307 9.53 7.27 9.59
C ALA A 307 9.98 6.66 10.93
N GLN A 308 11.11 5.95 10.95
CA GLN A 308 11.72 5.43 12.19
C GLN A 308 12.12 6.57 13.15
N LEU A 309 12.72 7.65 12.64
CA LEU A 309 13.06 8.85 13.41
C LEU A 309 11.82 9.51 14.03
N ARG A 310 10.71 9.60 13.29
CA ARG A 310 9.44 10.14 13.80
C ARG A 310 8.86 9.29 14.91
N PHE A 311 8.93 7.96 14.76
CA PHE A 311 8.46 7.03 15.77
C PHE A 311 9.28 7.16 17.06
N VAL A 312 10.61 7.20 16.96
CA VAL A 312 11.49 7.34 18.14
C VAL A 312 11.38 8.73 18.77
N LEU A 313 11.23 9.80 17.98
CA LEU A 313 10.95 11.15 18.50
C LEU A 313 9.58 11.24 19.20
N CYS A 314 8.58 10.49 18.71
CA CYS A 314 7.29 10.38 19.37
C CYS A 314 7.45 9.68 20.73
N LEU A 315 8.14 8.54 20.78
CA LEU A 315 8.42 7.79 22.00
C LEU A 315 9.23 8.60 23.04
N MET A 316 10.19 9.41 22.59
CA MET A 316 10.93 10.33 23.47
C MET A 316 10.01 11.42 24.05
N LYS A 317 9.15 12.03 23.22
CA LYS A 317 8.25 13.10 23.67
C LYS A 317 7.14 12.61 24.60
N THR A 318 6.70 11.37 24.46
CA THR A 318 5.67 10.78 25.32
C THR A 318 6.25 10.15 26.59
N GLY A 319 7.57 10.16 26.78
CA GLY A 319 8.23 9.55 27.95
C GLY A 319 8.22 8.02 27.95
N CYS A 320 7.77 7.38 26.85
CA CYS A 320 7.60 5.93 26.75
C CYS A 320 8.91 5.14 26.66
N ILE A 321 10.07 5.79 26.53
CA ILE A 321 11.37 5.10 26.46
C ILE A 321 11.82 4.57 27.83
N LYS A 322 11.32 5.13 28.94
CA LYS A 322 11.69 4.65 30.29
C LYS A 322 11.22 3.21 30.58
N THR A 323 10.22 2.70 29.85
CA THR A 323 9.66 1.35 30.03
C THR A 323 10.30 0.27 29.16
N LEU A 324 11.18 0.63 28.22
CA LEU A 324 11.85 -0.33 27.32
C LEU A 324 13.21 -0.81 27.84
N TYR A 325 13.69 -0.24 28.95
CA TYR A 325 14.98 -0.57 29.58
C TYR A 325 14.86 -0.93 31.06
N ALA A 326 13.65 -1.31 31.51
CA ALA A 326 13.41 -1.94 32.82
C ALA A 326 12.92 -3.37 32.60
#